data_AF-C1FM71-F1
#
_entry.id   AF-C1FM71-F1
#
_cell.length_a   1.000
_cell.length_b   1.000
_cell.length_c   1.000
_cell.angle_alpha   90.00
_cell.angle_beta   90.00
_cell.angle_gamma   90.00
#
_symmetry.space_group_name_H-M   'P 1'
#
loop_
_entity.id
_entity.type
_entity.pdbx_description
1 polymer ?
#
loop_
_entity_poly.entity_id
_entity_poly.type
_entity_poly.pdbx_seq_one_letter_code
_entity_poly.pdbx_strand_id
1 'polypeptide(L)' 'MRKLRTKLGYTQETLGERIGVEQPYISRLENGEIEFMTIGKLKKLSRALQVHPVKLLEILLKEERKGKRNGCL' A
#
# COMPACT_ATOMS: atom_id res chain seq x y z
N MET A 1 2.47 -2.66 -3.93
CA MET A 1 3.01 -1.73 -2.92
C MET A 1 4.29 -2.27 -2.26
N ARG A 2 4.32 -3.54 -1.80
CA ARG A 2 5.46 -4.19 -1.12
C ARG A 2 6.84 -3.93 -1.72
N LYS A 3 6.99 -4.09 -3.04
CA LYS A 3 8.27 -3.88 -3.74
C LYS A 3 8.81 -2.44 -3.62
N LEU A 4 7.93 -1.43 -3.55
CA LEU A 4 8.37 -0.05 -3.35
C LEU A 4 8.90 0.14 -1.92
N ARG A 5 8.15 -0.37 -0.94
CA ARG A 5 8.52 -0.29 0.47
C ARG A 5 9.87 -0.97 0.74
N THR A 6 10.07 -2.20 0.25
CA THR A 6 11.32 -2.94 0.52
C THR A 6 12.53 -2.36 -0.22
N LYS A 7 12.35 -1.74 -1.40
CA LYS A 7 13.43 -1.00 -2.07
C LYS A 7 13.96 0.19 -1.28
N LEU A 8 13.12 0.76 -0.40
CA LEU A 8 13.49 1.84 0.51
C LEU A 8 14.01 1.32 1.86
N GLY A 9 14.12 0.00 2.04
CA GLY A 9 14.57 -0.61 3.29
C GLY A 9 13.55 -0.54 4.44
N TYR A 10 12.30 -0.18 4.19
CA TYR A 10 11.30 -0.04 5.24
C TYR A 10 10.65 -1.38 5.59
N THR A 11 10.49 -1.65 6.90
CA THR A 11 9.54 -2.67 7.38
C THR A 11 8.11 -2.14 7.24
N GLN A 12 7.10 -3.00 7.41
CA GLN A 12 5.70 -2.56 7.42
C GLN A 12 5.42 -1.61 8.60
N GLU A 13 6.02 -1.87 9.77
CA GLU A 13 5.95 -1.02 10.95
C GLU A 13 6.55 0.36 10.69
N THR A 14 7.79 0.43 10.17
CA THR A 14 8.43 1.72 9.82
C THR A 14 7.61 2.53 8.81
N LEU A 15 6.96 1.89 7.83
CA LEU A 15 6.08 2.61 6.90
C LEU A 15 4.80 3.09 7.60
N GLY A 16 4.24 2.27 8.50
CA GLY A 16 3.08 2.60 9.30
C GLY A 16 3.32 3.85 10.14
N GLU A 17 4.39 3.87 10.92
CA GLU A 17 4.84 5.01 11.73
C GLU A 17 4.97 6.29 10.87
N ARG A 18 5.64 6.19 9.72
CA ARG A 18 5.85 7.34 8.81
C ARG A 18 4.55 7.97 8.30
N ILE A 19 3.47 7.19 8.18
CA ILE A 19 2.17 7.71 7.69
C ILE A 19 1.13 7.86 8.81
N GLY A 20 1.48 7.51 10.05
CA GLY A 20 0.61 7.54 11.23
C GLY A 20 -0.50 6.49 11.17
N VAL A 21 -0.14 5.24 10.89
CA VAL A 21 -1.03 4.06 10.99
C VAL A 21 -0.28 2.88 11.59
N GLU A 22 -1.03 1.93 12.14
CA GLU A 22 -0.45 0.70 12.68
C GLU A 22 0.05 -0.26 11.59
N GLN A 23 1.05 -1.08 11.92
CA GLN A 23 1.61 -2.10 11.02
C GLN A 23 0.54 -2.99 10.34
N PRO A 24 -0.53 -3.44 11.02
CA PRO A 24 -1.57 -4.26 10.39
C PRO A 24 -2.29 -3.55 9.23
N TYR A 25 -2.41 -2.22 9.27
CA TYR A 25 -2.97 -1.46 8.14
C TYR A 25 -2.10 -1.62 6.90
N ILE A 26 -0.78 -1.55 7.04
CA ILE A 26 0.16 -1.74 5.93
C ILE A 26 0.09 -3.16 5.38
N SER A 27 -0.02 -4.17 6.26
CA SER A 27 -0.18 -5.57 5.86
C SER A 27 -1.43 -5.77 4.99
N ARG A 28 -2.59 -5.32 5.49
CA ARG A 28 -3.87 -5.37 4.76
C ARG A 28 -3.81 -4.63 3.43
N LEU A 29 -3.15 -3.46 3.40
CA LEU A 29 -2.96 -2.70 2.17
C LEU A 29 -2.13 -3.48 1.13
N GLU A 30 -1.05 -4.15 1.54
CA GLU A 30 -0.21 -4.95 0.62
C GLU A 30 -0.91 -6.21 0.10
N ASN A 31 -1.86 -6.73 0.86
CA ASN A 31 -2.65 -7.90 0.49
C ASN A 31 -3.91 -7.53 -0.31
N GLY A 32 -4.20 -6.23 -0.49
CA GLY A 32 -5.38 -5.78 -1.22
C GLY A 32 -6.69 -5.91 -0.43
N GLU A 33 -6.62 -5.93 0.90
CA GLU A 33 -7.77 -6.07 1.81
C GLU A 33 -8.36 -4.71 2.24
N ILE A 34 -7.91 -3.62 1.63
CA ILE A 34 -8.40 -2.26 1.85
C ILE A 34 -9.01 -1.77 0.55
N GLU A 35 -10.34 -1.75 0.51
CA GLU A 35 -11.12 -1.26 -0.65
C GLU A 35 -11.18 0.27 -0.70
N PHE A 36 -11.24 0.92 0.47
CA PHE A 36 -11.41 2.37 0.58
C PHE A 36 -10.26 3.01 1.34
N MET A 37 -9.66 4.05 0.74
CA MET A 37 -8.61 4.84 1.35
C MET A 37 -8.81 6.32 1.04
N THR A 38 -8.60 7.19 2.03
CA THR A 38 -8.71 8.63 1.82
C THR A 38 -7.56 9.16 0.97
N ILE A 39 -7.82 10.26 0.24
CA ILE A 39 -6.79 10.98 -0.54
C ILE A 39 -5.63 11.41 0.37
N GLY A 40 -5.92 11.79 1.62
CA GLY A 40 -4.89 12.15 2.60
C GLY A 40 -3.90 11.01 2.87
N LYS A 41 -4.39 9.78 3.04
CA LYS A 41 -3.53 8.59 3.22
C LYS A 41 -2.74 8.26 1.96
N LEU A 42 -3.36 8.38 0.78
CA LEU A 42 -2.66 8.23 -0.50
C LEU A 42 -1.49 9.22 -0.64
N LYS A 43 -1.69 10.49 -0.28
CA LYS A 43 -0.64 11.53 -0.29
C LYS A 43 0.48 11.25 0.71
N LYS A 44 0.14 10.78 1.92
CA LYS A 44 1.16 10.39 2.92
C LYS A 44 2.00 9.22 2.43
N LEU A 45 1.36 8.18 1.89
CA LEU A 45 2.03 7.03 1.30
C LEU A 45 2.90 7.43 0.10
N SER A 46 2.40 8.28 -0.80
CA SER A 46 3.17 8.70 -1.99
C SER A 46 4.45 9.43 -1.60
N ARG A 47 4.39 10.29 -0.58
CA ARG A 47 5.56 10.97 0.00
C ARG A 47 6.51 9.99 0.67
N ALA A 48 6.00 9.11 1.54
CA ALA A 48 6.83 8.14 2.25
C ALA A 48 7.53 7.15 1.29
N LEU A 49 6.84 6.75 0.22
CA LEU A 49 7.36 5.82 -0.79
C LEU A 49 8.09 6.50 -1.96
N GLN A 50 8.27 7.82 -1.90
CA GLN A 50 8.98 8.61 -2.93
C GLN A 50 8.47 8.33 -4.36
N VAL A 51 7.15 8.26 -4.51
CA VAL A 51 6.49 7.92 -5.78
C VAL A 51 5.34 8.89 -6.04
N HIS A 52 5.10 9.23 -7.32
CA HIS A 52 3.97 10.08 -7.68
C HIS A 52 2.63 9.43 -7.28
N PRO A 53 1.66 10.17 -6.71
CA PRO A 53 0.41 9.59 -6.20
C PRO A 53 -0.40 8.84 -7.25
N VAL A 54 -0.43 9.32 -8.50
CA VAL A 54 -1.09 8.61 -9.62
C VAL A 54 -0.42 7.26 -9.89
N LYS A 55 0.92 7.21 -9.84
CA LYS A 55 1.66 5.97 -10.05
C LYS A 55 1.44 4.97 -8.91
N LEU A 56 1.36 5.47 -7.67
CA LEU A 56 1.02 4.64 -6.53
C LEU A 56 -0.40 4.07 -6.65
N LEU A 57 -1.36 4.87 -7.09
CA LEU A 57 -2.72 4.43 -7.33
C LEU A 57 -2.79 3.30 -8.38
N GLU A 58 -2.07 3.44 -9.50
CA GLU A 58 -1.97 2.36 -10.51
C GLU A 58 -1.47 1.04 -9.92
N ILE A 59 -0.51 1.12 -8.99
CA ILE A 59 0.09 -0.07 -8.35
C ILE A 59 -0.94 -0.75 -7.45
N LEU A 60 -1.68 0.03 -6.65
CA LEU A 60 -2.70 -0.50 -5.74
C LEU A 60 -3.85 -1.16 -6.50
N LEU A 61 -4.38 -0.50 -7.54
CA LEU A 61 -5.47 -1.04 -8.38
C LEU A 61 -5.08 -2.29 -9.18
N LYS A 62 -3.78 -2.49 -9.45
CA LYS A 62 -3.28 -3.73 -10.09
C LYS A 62 -3.22 -4.90 -9.12
N GLU A 63 -3.04 -4.65 -7.83
CA GLU A 63 -2.96 -5.70 -6.80
C GLU A 63 -4.35 -6.30 -6.49
N GLU A 64 -5.42 -5.50 -6.54
CA GLU A 64 -6.82 -5.98 -6.41
C GLU A 64 -7.19 -7.07 -7.45
N ARG A 65 -6.70 -6.93 -8.69
CA ARG A 65 -6.97 -7.90 -9.78
C ARG A 65 -6.26 -9.23 -9.61
N LYS A 66 -5.30 -9.33 -8.68
CA LYS A 66 -4.63 -10.60 -8.33
C LYS A 66 -5.35 -11.32 -7.20
N GLY A 67 -5.85 -10.59 -6.20
CA GLY A 67 -6.64 -11.17 -5.10
C GLY A 67 -7.91 -11.88 -5.59
N LYS A 68 -8.65 -11.29 -6.54
CA LYS A 68 -9.88 -11.90 -7.11
C LYS A 68 -9.63 -13.20 -7.89
N ARG A 69 -8.42 -13.45 -8.39
CA ARG A 69 -8.09 -14.68 -9.12
C ARG A 69 -7.82 -15.88 -8.21
N ASN A 70 -7.54 -15.64 -6.93
CA ASN A 70 -7.18 -16.69 -5.97
C ASN A 70 -8.38 -17.16 -5.12
N GLY A 71 -9.57 -16.58 -5.32
CA GLY A 71 -10.79 -16.87 -4.58
C GLY A 71 -11.79 -17.79 -5.31
N CYS A 72 -11.35 -18.50 -6.35
CA CYS A 72 -12.14 -19.54 -7.01
C CYS A 72 -11.39 -20.87 -6.85
N LEU A 73 -11.65 -21.55 -5.74
CA LEU A 73 -11.33 -22.95 -5.45
C LEU A 73 -12.49 -23.53 -4.63
#